data_AF-A0A1X2GZH1-F1
#
_entry.id   AF-A0A1X2GZH1-F1
#
_cell.length_a   1.000
_cell.length_b   1.000
_cell.length_c   1.000
_cell.angle_alpha   90.00
_cell.angle_beta   90.00
_cell.angle_gamma   90.00
#
_symmetry.space_group_name_H-M   'P 1'
#
loop_
_entity.id
_entity.type
_entity.pdbx_description
1 polymer ?
#
loop_
_entity_poly.entity_id
_entity_poly.type
_entity_poly.pdbx_seq_one_letter_code
_entity_poly.pdbx_strand_id
1 'polypeptide(L)'
;MDATCRSLITEYLIHNCYKNTAKAFIKDAKIFTQPDELSTATKSIHTNGNGVDRRKLHRKSLNDDDMEIDDDISDDTDPKTWQLLDARKAIYDAVLDGQIPTALDLLSQHFPQFISEDPYAPSLTGPTPMQTVFCQLRCQQFVEIVRASEPEQAIAFAQQHLQPLRKLFPDMTAEVSSLIAYPDPHNSHASHLLTQERRDQLAESVNAVVLGFCGLPRESALERLQKQMILVESELSVDTDDAPTLDKSNRDKMLM
;
A
#
# COMPACT_ATOMS: atom_id res chain seq x y z
N MET A 1 6.64 -19.44 17.82
CA MET A 1 5.74 -18.32 17.49
C MET A 1 4.32 -18.87 17.48
N ASP A 2 3.37 -18.22 18.15
CA ASP A 2 1.97 -18.69 18.19
C ASP A 2 1.39 -18.77 16.77
N ALA A 3 0.48 -19.73 16.52
CA ALA A 3 -0.18 -19.90 15.24
C ALA A 3 -0.96 -18.63 14.82
N THR A 4 -1.55 -17.94 15.80
CA THR A 4 -2.25 -16.67 15.63
C THR A 4 -1.31 -15.57 15.12
N CYS A 5 -0.13 -15.42 15.72
CA CYS A 5 0.87 -14.43 15.30
C CYS A 5 1.33 -14.67 13.86
N ARG A 6 1.56 -15.93 13.49
CA ARG A 6 1.95 -16.29 12.12
C ARG A 6 0.85 -15.93 11.12
N SER A 7 -0.41 -16.22 11.45
CA SER A 7 -1.55 -15.84 10.60
C SER A 7 -1.66 -14.32 10.41
N LEU A 8 -1.46 -13.53 11.47
CA LEU A 8 -1.51 -12.06 11.38
C LEU A 8 -0.40 -11.49 10.51
N ILE A 9 0.82 -12.03 10.62
CA ILE A 9 1.96 -11.58 9.80
C ILE A 9 1.73 -11.96 8.34
N THR A 10 1.30 -13.19 8.06
CA THR A 10 1.01 -13.62 6.68
C THR A 10 -0.11 -12.77 6.06
N GLU A 11 -1.18 -12.49 6.81
CA GLU A 11 -2.26 -11.59 6.36
C GLU A 11 -1.73 -10.20 6.05
N TYR A 12 -0.90 -9.62 6.91
CA TYR A 12 -0.27 -8.32 6.69
C TYR A 12 0.61 -8.30 5.43
N LEU A 13 1.46 -9.31 5.24
CA LEU A 13 2.37 -9.40 4.09
C LEU A 13 1.59 -9.53 2.77
N ILE A 14 0.53 -10.33 2.76
CA ILE A 14 -0.37 -10.45 1.61
C ILE A 14 -1.13 -9.13 1.41
N HIS A 15 -1.70 -8.56 2.46
CA HIS A 15 -2.45 -7.30 2.40
C HIS A 15 -1.62 -6.14 1.83
N ASN A 16 -0.31 -6.11 2.07
CA ASN A 16 0.62 -5.08 1.58
C ASN A 16 1.44 -5.48 0.33
N CYS A 17 1.08 -6.54 -0.39
CA CYS A 17 1.79 -6.99 -1.61
C CYS A 17 3.27 -7.38 -1.39
N TYR A 18 3.67 -7.74 -0.16
CA TYR A 18 5.01 -8.27 0.13
C TYR A 18 5.11 -9.76 -0.24
N LYS A 19 4.88 -10.06 -1.52
CA LYS A 19 4.77 -11.43 -2.05
C LYS A 19 5.98 -12.31 -1.73
N ASN A 20 7.20 -11.86 -2.04
CA ASN A 20 8.41 -12.66 -1.84
C ASN A 20 8.64 -12.93 -0.35
N THR A 21 8.44 -11.92 0.49
CA THR A 21 8.50 -12.04 1.95
C THR A 21 7.43 -12.98 2.48
N ALA A 22 6.20 -12.90 1.97
CA ALA A 22 5.11 -13.81 2.34
C ALA A 22 5.45 -15.25 1.98
N LYS A 23 5.95 -15.51 0.76
CA LYS A 23 6.39 -16.84 0.31
C LYS A 23 7.49 -17.40 1.20
N ALA A 24 8.54 -16.62 1.47
CA ALA A 24 9.63 -17.03 2.35
C ALA A 24 9.12 -17.30 3.78
N PHE A 25 8.27 -16.43 4.32
CA PHE A 25 7.71 -16.58 5.65
C PHE A 25 6.81 -17.81 5.79
N ILE A 26 5.95 -18.10 4.80
CA ILE A 26 5.10 -19.30 4.77
C ILE A 26 5.97 -20.56 4.67
N LYS A 27 7.00 -20.56 3.82
CA LYS A 27 7.95 -21.67 3.67
C LYS A 27 8.65 -21.98 5.00
N ASP A 28 9.19 -20.96 5.65
CA ASP A 28 9.84 -21.12 6.96
C ASP A 28 8.85 -21.59 8.03
N ALA A 29 7.64 -21.06 8.05
CA ALA A 29 6.60 -21.47 9.00
C ALA A 29 6.23 -22.96 8.87
N LYS A 30 6.26 -23.51 7.64
CA LYS A 30 6.01 -24.94 7.37
C LYS A 30 7.15 -25.83 7.91
N ILE A 31 8.40 -25.40 7.78
CA ILE A 31 9.58 -26.11 8.30
C ILE A 31 9.46 -26.33 9.82
N PHE A 32 8.89 -25.36 10.55
CA PHE A 32 8.68 -25.47 12.00
C PHE A 32 7.43 -26.27 12.43
N THR A 33 6.58 -26.70 11.49
CA THR A 33 5.37 -27.49 11.78
C THR A 33 5.46 -28.97 11.41
N GLN A 34 6.51 -29.39 10.70
CA GLN A 34 6.79 -30.82 10.52
C GLN A 34 7.43 -31.39 11.80
N PRO A 35 6.82 -32.39 12.46
CA PRO A 35 7.46 -33.09 13.56
C PRO A 35 8.52 -34.06 13.01
N ASP A 36 9.76 -33.91 13.47
CA ASP A 36 10.88 -34.87 13.37
C ASP A 36 11.16 -35.51 12.00
N GLU A 37 12.01 -34.86 11.19
CA GLU A 37 13.04 -35.56 10.41
C GLU A 37 14.42 -34.92 10.62
N LEU A 38 14.80 -34.70 11.88
CA LEU A 38 16.20 -34.46 12.24
C LEU A 38 16.80 -35.70 12.93
N SER A 39 16.74 -36.85 12.25
CA SER A 39 17.49 -38.04 12.68
C SER A 39 17.93 -38.88 11.48
N THR A 40 18.84 -38.35 10.67
CA THR A 40 20.01 -39.10 10.14
C THR A 40 20.86 -38.19 9.24
N ALA A 41 21.70 -37.35 9.83
CA ALA A 41 22.87 -36.81 9.14
C ALA A 41 24.01 -36.45 10.12
N THR A 42 24.16 -37.21 11.20
CA THR A 42 25.42 -37.24 11.97
C THR A 42 26.20 -38.49 11.58
N LYS A 43 26.96 -38.39 10.48
CA LYS A 43 28.23 -39.11 10.26
C LYS A 43 28.82 -38.75 8.91
N SER A 44 29.77 -37.82 8.95
CA SER A 44 31.13 -37.99 8.42
C SER A 44 31.64 -36.65 7.94
N ILE A 45 32.54 -36.04 8.70
CA ILE A 45 33.81 -35.49 8.19
C ILE A 45 34.76 -35.52 9.40
N HIS A 46 35.60 -36.55 9.42
CA HIS A 46 36.93 -36.41 10.00
C HIS A 46 37.72 -35.50 9.07
N THR A 47 38.32 -34.42 9.59
CA THR A 47 39.73 -34.10 9.36
C THR A 47 40.19 -33.01 10.34
N ASN A 48 41.38 -33.24 10.88
CA ASN A 48 42.13 -32.37 11.76
C ASN A 48 42.53 -31.04 11.10
N GLY A 49 42.66 -30.00 11.93
CA GLY A 49 43.88 -29.18 11.93
C GLY A 49 43.77 -27.73 11.43
N ASN A 50 44.04 -26.83 12.39
CA ASN A 50 44.63 -25.49 12.23
C ASN A 50 43.81 -24.31 11.69
N GLY A 51 43.69 -23.30 12.56
CA GLY A 51 44.36 -22.03 12.28
C GLY A 51 43.53 -20.93 11.62
N VAL A 52 42.88 -20.13 12.46
CA VAL A 52 42.74 -18.66 12.37
C VAL A 52 42.79 -18.04 10.96
N ASP A 53 41.66 -17.60 10.42
CA ASP A 53 41.64 -16.31 9.72
C ASP A 53 40.25 -15.65 9.77
N ARG A 54 40.19 -14.57 10.53
CA ARG A 54 39.01 -13.74 10.78
C ARG A 54 38.99 -12.63 9.73
N ARG A 55 38.37 -12.83 8.57
CA ARG A 55 38.27 -11.74 7.58
C ARG A 55 36.94 -11.67 6.81
N LYS A 56 36.35 -10.48 6.98
CA LYS A 56 35.55 -9.69 6.03
C LYS A 56 34.06 -10.01 5.92
N LEU A 57 33.31 -9.39 6.82
CA LEU A 57 31.96 -8.89 6.55
C LEU A 57 32.02 -7.94 5.35
N HIS A 58 31.69 -8.42 4.16
CA HIS A 58 31.24 -7.58 3.06
C HIS A 58 29.74 -7.43 3.21
N ARG A 59 29.32 -6.32 3.81
CA ARG A 59 27.93 -5.90 3.87
C ARG A 59 27.59 -5.36 2.48
N LYS A 60 27.22 -6.27 1.56
CA LYS A 60 26.68 -5.89 0.26
C LYS A 60 25.22 -5.48 0.49
N SER A 61 24.91 -4.24 0.11
CA SER A 61 23.55 -3.70 0.10
C SER A 61 22.64 -4.68 -0.64
N LEU A 62 21.63 -5.20 0.06
CA LEU A 62 20.61 -6.04 -0.55
C LEU A 62 19.63 -5.07 -1.23
N ASN A 63 19.71 -5.00 -2.55
CA ASN A 63 18.59 -4.54 -3.36
C ASN A 63 17.61 -5.72 -3.39
N ASP A 64 16.34 -5.46 -3.10
CA ASP A 64 15.28 -6.49 -2.98
C ASP A 64 14.91 -7.17 -4.32
N ASP A 65 15.55 -6.79 -5.42
CA ASP A 65 15.14 -7.16 -6.78
C ASP A 65 15.73 -8.50 -7.29
N ASP A 66 16.74 -9.08 -6.62
CA ASP A 66 17.49 -10.23 -7.17
C ASP A 66 17.47 -11.50 -6.29
N MET A 67 16.39 -11.76 -5.53
CA MET A 67 16.24 -13.05 -4.83
C MET A 67 15.45 -14.03 -5.71
N GLU A 68 16.16 -14.75 -6.59
CA GLU A 68 15.62 -15.93 -7.28
C GLU A 68 15.34 -17.02 -6.23
N ILE A 69 14.06 -17.20 -5.88
CA ILE A 69 13.61 -18.26 -4.99
C ILE A 69 13.26 -19.48 -5.86
N ASP A 70 14.02 -20.55 -5.67
CA ASP A 70 13.84 -21.86 -6.29
C ASP A 70 12.41 -22.39 -6.05
N ASP A 71 11.67 -22.62 -7.14
CA ASP A 71 10.19 -22.77 -7.20
C ASP A 71 9.71 -24.19 -6.81
N ASP A 72 10.58 -25.06 -6.30
CA ASP A 72 10.35 -26.52 -6.21
C ASP A 72 9.80 -27.01 -4.84
N ILE A 73 8.98 -26.20 -4.16
CA ILE A 73 8.24 -26.66 -2.96
C ILE A 73 6.78 -26.28 -3.12
N SER A 74 5.91 -27.30 -3.19
CA SER A 74 4.47 -27.20 -3.39
C SER A 74 3.83 -26.16 -2.46
N ASP A 75 3.56 -24.99 -3.04
CA ASP A 75 2.92 -23.86 -2.40
C ASP A 75 1.42 -24.14 -2.30
N ASP A 76 0.95 -24.57 -1.11
CA ASP A 76 -0.48 -24.76 -0.82
C ASP A 76 -1.32 -23.47 -0.97
N THR A 77 -0.70 -22.34 -1.29
CA THR A 77 -1.38 -21.07 -1.58
C THR A 77 -1.81 -21.05 -3.06
N ASP A 78 -3.09 -20.76 -3.32
CA ASP A 78 -3.65 -20.74 -4.69
C ASP A 78 -2.80 -19.84 -5.61
N PRO A 79 -2.30 -20.35 -6.75
CA PRO A 79 -1.55 -19.56 -7.74
C PRO A 79 -2.25 -18.24 -8.12
N LYS A 80 -3.59 -18.21 -8.06
CA LYS A 80 -4.38 -17.00 -8.32
C LYS A 80 -4.16 -15.90 -7.28
N THR A 81 -3.88 -16.24 -6.02
CA THR A 81 -3.59 -15.27 -4.95
C THR A 81 -2.33 -14.48 -5.29
N TRP A 82 -1.29 -15.15 -5.76
CA TRP A 82 -0.04 -14.49 -6.14
C TRP A 82 -0.19 -13.63 -7.39
N GLN A 83 -0.92 -14.10 -8.40
CA GLN A 83 -1.23 -13.31 -9.58
C GLN A 83 -2.01 -12.04 -9.24
N LEU A 84 -2.96 -12.14 -8.31
CA LEU A 84 -3.72 -10.99 -7.83
C LEU A 84 -2.81 -9.99 -7.11
N LEU A 85 -1.87 -10.47 -6.30
CA LEU A 85 -0.89 -9.63 -5.60
C LEU A 85 0.04 -8.91 -6.57
N ASP A 86 0.52 -9.62 -7.60
CA ASP A 86 1.33 -9.03 -8.66
C ASP A 86 0.56 -7.96 -9.40
N ALA A 87 -0.70 -8.24 -9.78
CA ALA A 87 -1.56 -7.28 -10.47
C ALA A 87 -1.81 -6.02 -9.63
N ARG A 88 -2.15 -6.18 -8.34
CA ARG A 88 -2.40 -5.04 -7.45
C ARG A 88 -1.15 -4.22 -7.22
N LYS A 89 0.02 -4.87 -7.07
CA LYS A 89 1.31 -4.18 -6.96
C LYS A 89 1.63 -3.39 -8.24
N ALA A 90 1.49 -4.03 -9.41
CA ALA A 90 1.73 -3.38 -10.70
C ALA A 90 0.81 -2.17 -10.93
N ILE A 91 -0.46 -2.24 -10.51
CA ILE A 91 -1.38 -1.09 -10.57
C ILE A 91 -0.92 0.04 -9.66
N TYR A 92 -0.53 -0.29 -8.42
CA TYR A 92 -0.06 0.70 -7.46
C TYR A 92 1.21 1.41 -7.96
N ASP A 93 2.21 0.65 -8.40
CA ASP A 93 3.47 1.17 -8.92
C ASP A 93 3.23 2.02 -10.19
N ALA A 94 2.36 1.58 -11.11
CA ALA A 94 2.01 2.35 -12.31
C ALA A 94 1.37 3.71 -11.99
N VAL A 95 0.55 3.79 -10.93
CA VAL A 95 -0.03 5.07 -10.48
C VAL A 95 1.02 5.97 -9.87
N LEU A 96 1.93 5.43 -9.05
CA LEU A 96 3.03 6.18 -8.45
C LEU A 96 3.98 6.77 -9.48
N ASP A 97 4.28 6.00 -10.52
CA ASP A 97 5.15 6.39 -11.64
C ASP A 97 4.47 7.35 -12.63
N GLY A 98 3.17 7.62 -12.45
CA GLY A 98 2.39 8.47 -13.37
C GLY A 98 2.01 7.78 -14.69
N GLN A 99 2.21 6.47 -14.81
CA GLN A 99 1.82 5.66 -15.97
C GLN A 99 0.32 5.30 -15.91
N ILE A 100 -0.53 6.32 -15.91
CA ILE A 100 -1.98 6.16 -15.76
C ILE A 100 -2.64 5.30 -16.85
N PRO A 101 -2.24 5.38 -18.15
CA PRO A 101 -2.77 4.49 -19.17
C PRO A 101 -2.54 3.01 -18.83
N THR A 102 -1.30 2.67 -18.43
CA THR A 102 -0.93 1.32 -18.00
C THR A 102 -1.75 0.87 -16.79
N ALA A 103 -1.94 1.75 -15.80
CA ALA A 103 -2.75 1.45 -14.62
C ALA A 103 -4.22 1.15 -14.99
N LEU A 104 -4.81 1.90 -15.92
CA LEU A 104 -6.16 1.66 -16.42
C LEU A 104 -6.28 0.34 -17.19
N ASP A 105 -5.27 0.01 -18.00
CA ASP A 105 -5.23 -1.26 -18.74
C ASP A 105 -5.12 -2.44 -17.77
N LEU A 106 -4.25 -2.36 -16.76
CA LEU A 106 -4.14 -3.38 -15.71
C LEU A 106 -5.44 -3.53 -14.90
N LEU A 107 -6.09 -2.41 -14.55
CA LEU A 107 -7.41 -2.43 -13.90
C LEU A 107 -8.45 -3.13 -14.79
N SER A 108 -8.45 -2.84 -16.09
CA SER A 108 -9.39 -3.47 -17.02
C SER A 108 -9.20 -4.97 -17.14
N GLN A 109 -7.94 -5.42 -17.13
CA GLN A 109 -7.55 -6.80 -17.30
C GLN A 109 -7.86 -7.65 -16.07
N HIS A 110 -7.55 -7.13 -14.87
CA HIS A 110 -7.62 -7.89 -13.63
C HIS A 110 -8.92 -7.66 -12.84
N PHE A 111 -9.56 -6.51 -13.03
CA PHE A 111 -10.75 -6.09 -12.28
C PHE A 111 -11.86 -5.62 -13.24
N PRO A 112 -12.46 -6.53 -14.04
CA PRO A 112 -13.47 -6.14 -15.03
C PRO A 112 -14.70 -5.46 -14.42
N GLN A 113 -14.97 -5.69 -13.12
CA GLN A 113 -15.98 -4.99 -12.33
C GLN A 113 -15.81 -3.46 -12.37
N PHE A 114 -14.57 -2.98 -12.48
CA PHE A 114 -14.23 -1.56 -12.58
C PHE A 114 -14.78 -0.89 -13.85
N ILE A 115 -15.01 -1.66 -14.92
CA ILE A 115 -15.54 -1.14 -16.21
C ILE A 115 -17.05 -1.40 -16.34
N SER A 116 -17.58 -2.38 -15.60
CA SER A 116 -18.97 -2.79 -15.72
C SER A 116 -19.97 -1.72 -15.29
N GLU A 117 -19.63 -0.85 -14.33
CA GLU A 117 -20.49 0.30 -14.00
C GLU A 117 -20.17 1.47 -14.93
N ASP A 118 -21.21 2.14 -15.42
CA ASP A 118 -21.05 3.36 -16.22
C ASP A 118 -20.38 4.46 -15.37
N PRO A 119 -19.15 4.88 -15.69
CA PRO A 119 -18.44 5.90 -14.93
C PRO A 119 -19.13 7.27 -14.95
N TYR A 120 -20.08 7.47 -15.87
CA TYR A 120 -20.79 8.73 -16.10
C TYR A 120 -22.23 8.71 -15.63
N ALA A 121 -22.74 7.56 -15.17
CA ALA A 121 -24.12 7.43 -14.73
C ALA A 121 -24.37 8.20 -13.42
N PRO A 122 -25.43 9.03 -13.34
CA PRO A 122 -25.79 9.70 -12.10
C PRO A 122 -26.32 8.68 -11.09
N SER A 123 -25.75 8.69 -9.89
CA SER A 123 -26.20 7.87 -8.76
C SER A 123 -27.14 8.67 -7.84
N LEU A 124 -28.17 8.00 -7.31
CA LEU A 124 -29.14 8.60 -6.39
C LEU A 124 -28.51 9.00 -5.04
N THR A 125 -27.38 8.40 -4.67
CA THR A 125 -26.68 8.61 -3.39
C THR A 125 -25.37 9.38 -3.54
N GLY A 126 -25.19 10.07 -4.67
CA GLY A 126 -23.92 10.74 -5.00
C GLY A 126 -22.90 9.79 -5.64
N PRO A 127 -21.72 10.31 -6.04
CA PRO A 127 -20.75 9.55 -6.81
C PRO A 127 -20.22 8.34 -6.04
N THR A 128 -20.11 7.19 -6.70
CA THR A 128 -19.54 5.99 -6.06
C THR A 128 -18.03 6.15 -5.84
N PRO A 129 -17.41 5.38 -4.91
CA PRO A 129 -15.95 5.36 -4.76
C PRO A 129 -15.24 5.01 -6.08
N MET A 130 -15.83 4.12 -6.88
CA MET A 130 -15.32 3.73 -8.18
C MET A 130 -15.34 4.91 -9.18
N GLN A 131 -16.46 5.64 -9.26
CA GLN A 131 -16.57 6.83 -10.10
C GLN A 131 -15.58 7.91 -9.67
N THR A 132 -15.38 8.06 -8.36
CA THR A 132 -14.39 9.00 -7.80
C THR A 132 -12.98 8.64 -8.25
N VAL A 133 -12.56 7.39 -8.07
CA VAL A 133 -11.23 6.92 -8.50
C VAL A 133 -11.05 7.01 -10.00
N PHE A 134 -12.07 6.65 -10.80
CA PHE A 134 -12.02 6.78 -12.25
C PHE A 134 -11.81 8.25 -12.66
N CYS A 135 -12.54 9.18 -12.04
CA CYS A 135 -12.36 10.60 -12.29
C CYS A 135 -10.95 11.07 -11.89
N GLN A 136 -10.46 10.65 -10.72
CA GLN A 136 -9.12 11.02 -10.26
C GLN A 136 -8.02 10.50 -11.20
N LEU A 137 -8.13 9.25 -11.69
CA LEU A 137 -7.21 8.69 -12.68
C LEU A 137 -7.21 9.53 -13.96
N ARG A 138 -8.40 9.86 -14.51
CA ARG A 138 -8.48 10.70 -15.72
C ARG A 138 -7.91 12.09 -15.51
N CYS A 139 -8.17 12.69 -14.35
CA CYS A 139 -7.57 13.97 -13.96
C CYS A 139 -6.04 13.85 -13.84
N GLN A 140 -5.50 12.79 -13.24
CA GLN A 140 -4.06 12.59 -13.16
C GLN A 140 -3.46 12.38 -14.55
N GLN A 141 -4.07 11.59 -15.42
CA GLN A 141 -3.62 11.40 -16.81
C GLN A 141 -3.51 12.74 -17.54
N PHE A 142 -4.51 13.62 -17.36
CA PHE A 142 -4.45 14.98 -17.91
C PHE A 142 -3.29 15.79 -17.33
N VAL A 143 -3.06 15.73 -16.01
CA VAL A 143 -1.92 16.42 -15.38
C VAL A 143 -0.59 15.94 -15.97
N GLU A 144 -0.45 14.64 -16.23
CA GLU A 144 0.75 14.07 -16.88
C GLU A 144 0.94 14.58 -18.31
N ILE A 145 -0.13 14.68 -19.11
CA ILE A 145 -0.09 15.26 -20.46
C ILE A 145 0.31 16.74 -20.42
N VAL A 146 -0.26 17.49 -19.46
CA VAL A 146 0.10 18.91 -19.26
C VAL A 146 1.55 19.05 -18.85
N ARG A 147 2.07 18.16 -18.00
CA ARG A 147 3.48 18.14 -17.60
C ARG A 147 4.43 17.81 -18.77
N ALA A 148 4.00 16.94 -19.68
CA ALA A 148 4.72 16.64 -20.92
C ALA A 148 4.77 17.84 -21.90
N SER A 149 4.08 18.94 -21.60
CA SER A 149 4.02 20.15 -22.43
C SER A 149 3.44 19.90 -23.83
N GLU A 150 2.45 19.00 -23.93
CA GLU A 150 1.72 18.69 -25.16
C GLU A 150 0.31 19.34 -25.14
N PRO A 151 0.17 20.65 -25.38
CA PRO A 151 -1.09 21.37 -25.19
C PRO A 151 -2.20 20.91 -26.12
N GLU A 152 -1.88 20.52 -27.36
CA GLU A 152 -2.87 20.03 -28.33
C GLU A 152 -3.51 18.72 -27.84
N GLN A 153 -2.68 17.79 -27.34
CA GLN A 153 -3.14 16.54 -26.77
C GLN A 153 -3.93 16.78 -25.47
N ALA A 154 -3.47 17.70 -24.63
CA ALA A 154 -4.15 18.04 -23.38
C ALA A 154 -5.57 18.58 -23.61
N ILE A 155 -5.75 19.46 -24.61
CA ILE A 155 -7.06 20.02 -24.96
C ILE A 155 -8.00 18.93 -25.51
N ALA A 156 -7.51 18.11 -26.44
CA ALA A 156 -8.29 17.00 -26.98
C ALA A 156 -8.73 16.02 -25.89
N PHE A 157 -7.80 15.67 -24.98
CA PHE A 157 -8.08 14.80 -23.84
C PHE A 157 -9.13 15.40 -22.89
N ALA A 158 -9.02 16.68 -22.55
CA ALA A 158 -10.01 17.35 -21.69
C ALA A 158 -11.42 17.31 -22.28
N GLN A 159 -11.55 17.58 -23.58
CA GLN A 159 -12.84 17.56 -24.27
C GLN A 159 -13.43 16.14 -24.30
N GLN A 160 -12.61 15.15 -24.60
CA GLN A 160 -13.07 13.77 -24.73
C GLN A 160 -13.39 13.11 -23.38
N HIS A 161 -12.54 13.29 -22.36
CA HIS A 161 -12.59 12.52 -21.13
C HIS A 161 -13.01 13.31 -19.88
N LEU A 162 -12.65 14.60 -19.77
CA LEU A 162 -12.98 15.41 -18.58
C LEU A 162 -14.35 16.10 -18.70
N GLN A 163 -14.75 16.52 -19.91
CA GLN A 163 -16.03 17.19 -20.12
C GLN A 163 -17.24 16.35 -19.67
N PRO A 164 -17.30 15.02 -19.93
CA PRO A 164 -18.39 14.20 -19.42
C PRO A 164 -18.39 14.08 -17.90
N LEU A 165 -17.20 14.04 -17.27
CA LEU A 165 -17.03 13.94 -15.81
C LEU A 165 -17.39 15.23 -15.07
N ARG A 166 -17.34 16.38 -15.74
CA ARG A 166 -17.64 17.69 -15.13
C ARG A 166 -19.03 17.77 -14.50
N LYS A 167 -20.00 16.99 -14.98
CA LYS A 167 -21.34 16.91 -14.38
C LYS A 167 -21.33 16.26 -13.00
N LEU A 168 -20.45 15.28 -12.78
CA LEU A 168 -20.34 14.54 -11.54
C LEU A 168 -19.32 15.17 -10.59
N PHE A 169 -18.23 15.73 -11.13
CA PHE A 169 -17.11 16.30 -10.38
C PHE A 169 -16.70 17.68 -10.93
N PRO A 170 -17.55 18.71 -10.78
CA PRO A 170 -17.31 20.02 -11.37
C PRO A 170 -16.05 20.70 -10.82
N ASP A 171 -15.83 20.62 -9.51
CA ASP A 171 -14.72 21.32 -8.85
C ASP A 171 -13.37 20.71 -9.26
N MET A 172 -13.25 19.39 -9.16
CA MET A 172 -12.04 18.65 -9.51
C MET A 172 -11.64 18.83 -10.98
N THR A 173 -12.62 18.73 -11.90
CA THR A 173 -12.34 18.87 -13.34
C THR A 173 -12.00 20.31 -13.71
N ALA A 174 -12.65 21.31 -13.09
CA ALA A 174 -12.34 22.71 -13.31
C ALA A 174 -10.93 23.06 -12.85
N GLU A 175 -10.55 22.62 -11.65
CA GLU A 175 -9.23 22.88 -11.07
C GLU A 175 -8.12 22.29 -11.93
N VAL A 176 -8.24 21.02 -12.33
CA VAL A 176 -7.25 20.35 -13.18
C VAL A 176 -7.18 21.03 -14.55
N SER A 177 -8.33 21.38 -15.16
CA SER A 177 -8.35 22.06 -16.46
C SER A 177 -7.72 23.46 -16.45
N SER A 178 -7.65 24.11 -15.29
CA SER A 178 -7.01 25.43 -15.15
C SER A 178 -5.52 25.41 -15.45
N LEU A 179 -4.86 24.24 -15.32
CA LEU A 179 -3.42 24.09 -15.56
C LEU A 179 -3.01 24.45 -17.00
N ILE A 180 -3.87 24.22 -18.00
CA ILE A 180 -3.59 24.58 -19.41
C ILE A 180 -3.51 26.10 -19.61
N ALA A 181 -4.14 26.90 -18.75
CA ALA A 181 -4.10 28.36 -18.88
C ALA A 181 -2.72 28.95 -18.56
N TYR A 182 -1.81 28.16 -17.99
CA TYR A 182 -0.48 28.60 -17.58
C TYR A 182 0.59 28.00 -18.50
N PRO A 183 1.54 28.81 -19.02
CA PRO A 183 2.67 28.31 -19.81
C PRO A 183 3.58 27.36 -19.03
N ASP A 184 3.72 27.57 -17.72
CA ASP A 184 4.37 26.65 -16.80
C ASP A 184 3.36 26.19 -15.73
N PRO A 185 2.96 24.90 -15.75
CA PRO A 185 2.03 24.33 -14.79
C PRO A 185 2.48 24.45 -13.33
N HIS A 186 3.79 24.51 -13.07
CA HIS A 186 4.33 24.61 -11.71
C HIS A 186 4.12 25.98 -11.07
N ASN A 187 3.91 27.02 -11.87
CA ASN A 187 3.63 28.37 -11.40
C ASN A 187 2.12 28.66 -11.25
N SER A 188 1.27 27.65 -11.51
CA SER A 188 -0.17 27.76 -11.30
C SER A 188 -0.52 27.74 -9.81
N HIS A 189 -1.68 28.31 -9.45
CA HIS A 189 -2.28 28.09 -8.13
C HIS A 189 -2.59 26.60 -7.88
N ALA A 190 -2.72 25.82 -8.95
CA ALA A 190 -2.96 24.39 -8.93
C ALA A 190 -1.65 23.56 -9.00
N SER A 191 -0.49 24.15 -8.68
CA SER A 191 0.81 23.48 -8.68
C SER A 191 0.86 22.26 -7.75
N HIS A 192 0.08 22.28 -6.67
CA HIS A 192 -0.09 21.14 -5.75
C HIS A 192 -0.65 19.89 -6.45
N LEU A 193 -1.33 20.04 -7.60
CA LEU A 193 -1.80 18.90 -8.39
C LEU A 193 -0.66 18.12 -9.07
N LEU A 194 0.55 18.69 -9.16
CA LEU A 194 1.68 18.08 -9.83
C LEU A 194 2.63 17.34 -8.87
N THR A 195 2.33 17.29 -7.57
CA THR A 195 3.21 16.72 -6.54
C THR A 195 3.17 15.19 -6.54
N GLN A 196 4.23 14.58 -5.99
CA GLN A 196 4.25 13.14 -5.72
C GLN A 196 3.18 12.76 -4.69
N GLU A 197 2.97 13.59 -3.67
CA GLU A 197 1.97 13.36 -2.62
C GLU A 197 0.57 13.10 -3.19
N ARG A 198 0.18 13.82 -4.25
CA ARG A 198 -1.10 13.56 -4.92
C ARG A 198 -1.15 12.18 -5.60
N ARG A 199 -0.05 11.73 -6.21
CA ARG A 199 0.03 10.38 -6.79
C ARG A 199 -0.02 9.32 -5.70
N ASP A 200 0.59 9.57 -4.55
CA ASP A 200 0.55 8.65 -3.40
C ASP A 200 -0.89 8.49 -2.90
N GLN A 201 -1.61 9.61 -2.69
CA GLN A 201 -3.02 9.60 -2.30
C GLN A 201 -3.93 8.92 -3.33
N LEU A 202 -3.63 9.11 -4.63
CA LEU A 202 -4.35 8.43 -5.69
C LEU A 202 -4.09 6.92 -5.68
N ALA A 203 -2.84 6.50 -5.52
CA ALA A 203 -2.45 5.10 -5.45
C ALA A 203 -3.14 4.41 -4.26
N GLU A 204 -3.20 5.07 -3.10
CA GLU A 204 -3.95 4.60 -1.93
C GLU A 204 -5.46 4.48 -2.21
N SER A 205 -6.05 5.48 -2.87
CA SER A 205 -7.48 5.48 -3.23
C SER A 205 -7.83 4.36 -4.21
N VAL A 206 -6.98 4.15 -5.22
CA VAL A 206 -7.10 3.03 -6.18
C VAL A 206 -6.96 1.69 -5.45
N ASN A 207 -5.94 1.56 -4.60
CA ASN A 207 -5.72 0.34 -3.82
C ASN A 207 -6.92 0.03 -2.90
N ALA A 208 -7.53 1.03 -2.28
CA ALA A 208 -8.71 0.85 -1.44
C ALA A 208 -9.93 0.33 -2.23
N VAL A 209 -10.13 0.79 -3.46
CA VAL A 209 -11.19 0.28 -4.35
C VAL A 209 -10.89 -1.15 -4.80
N VAL A 210 -9.64 -1.43 -5.18
CA VAL A 210 -9.19 -2.78 -5.55
C VAL A 210 -9.36 -3.76 -4.40
N LEU A 211 -8.95 -3.40 -3.18
CA LEU A 211 -9.20 -4.17 -1.95
C LEU A 211 -10.69 -4.48 -1.77
N GLY A 212 -11.56 -3.50 -2.01
CA GLY A 212 -13.00 -3.69 -1.99
C GLY A 212 -13.49 -4.75 -2.96
N PHE A 213 -12.97 -4.78 -4.20
CA PHE A 213 -13.29 -5.83 -5.18
C PHE A 213 -12.78 -7.21 -4.77
N CYS A 214 -11.68 -7.27 -4.02
CA CYS A 214 -11.15 -8.50 -3.45
C CYS A 214 -11.89 -8.94 -2.17
N GLY A 215 -12.85 -8.16 -1.66
CA GLY A 215 -13.51 -8.42 -0.38
C GLY A 215 -12.58 -8.27 0.83
N LEU A 216 -11.46 -7.56 0.67
CA LEU A 216 -10.47 -7.32 1.71
C LEU A 216 -10.74 -5.98 2.41
N PRO A 217 -10.45 -5.86 3.71
CA PRO A 217 -10.56 -4.60 4.42
C PRO A 217 -9.52 -3.58 3.91
N ARG A 218 -9.81 -2.29 4.12
CA ARG A 218 -8.87 -1.20 3.79
C ARG A 218 -7.55 -1.29 4.56
N GLU A 219 -7.61 -1.81 5.78
CA GLU A 219 -6.47 -1.96 6.68
C GLU A 219 -6.38 -3.41 7.12
N SER A 220 -5.15 -3.90 7.19
CA SER A 220 -4.84 -5.22 7.72
C SER A 220 -5.26 -5.35 9.19
N ALA A 221 -5.38 -6.58 9.68
CA ALA A 221 -5.65 -6.80 11.10
C ALA A 221 -4.54 -6.24 11.99
N LEU A 222 -3.28 -6.33 11.54
CA LEU A 222 -2.12 -5.83 12.29
C LEU A 222 -2.13 -4.31 12.44
N GLU A 223 -2.43 -3.57 11.37
CA GLU A 223 -2.53 -2.10 11.41
C GLU A 223 -3.65 -1.64 12.36
N ARG A 224 -4.80 -2.31 12.31
CA ARG A 224 -5.90 -2.01 13.23
C ARG A 224 -5.52 -2.27 14.69
N LEU A 225 -4.84 -3.37 14.97
CA LEU A 225 -4.34 -3.68 16.32
C LEU A 225 -3.31 -2.65 16.78
N GLN A 226 -2.40 -2.22 15.90
CA GLN A 226 -1.42 -1.18 16.20
C GLN A 226 -2.11 0.15 16.52
N LYS A 227 -3.10 0.57 15.74
CA LYS A 227 -3.88 1.79 16.00
C LYS A 227 -4.63 1.73 17.32
N GLN A 228 -5.25 0.59 17.62
CA GLN A 228 -5.93 0.36 18.91
C GLN A 228 -4.94 0.43 20.08
N MET A 229 -3.76 -0.16 19.94
CA MET A 229 -2.71 -0.11 20.95
C MET A 229 -2.26 1.33 21.21
N ILE A 230 -1.96 2.10 20.15
CA ILE A 230 -1.55 3.51 20.24
C ILE A 230 -2.64 4.35 20.93
N LEU A 231 -3.91 4.13 20.57
CA LEU A 231 -5.02 4.86 21.18
C LEU A 231 -5.14 4.54 22.68
N VAL A 232 -5.10 3.26 23.05
CA VAL A 232 -5.15 2.84 24.47
C VAL A 232 -3.98 3.41 25.27
N GLU A 233 -2.78 3.43 24.69
CA GLU A 233 -1.60 4.02 25.32
C GLU A 233 -1.77 5.53 25.54
N SER A 234 -2.32 6.24 24.55
CA SER A 234 -2.60 7.67 24.67
C SER A 234 -3.63 7.97 25.76
N GLU A 235 -4.74 7.23 25.84
CA GLU A 235 -5.76 7.41 26.88
C GLU A 235 -5.21 7.10 28.28
N LEU A 236 -4.45 6.02 28.43
CA LEU A 236 -3.85 5.65 29.71
C LEU A 236 -2.85 6.69 30.22
N SER A 237 -2.14 7.37 29.30
CA SER A 237 -1.22 8.46 29.65
C SER A 237 -1.93 9.74 30.11
N VAL A 238 -3.12 10.03 29.56
CA VAL A 238 -3.96 11.17 29.98
C VAL A 238 -4.53 10.94 31.38
N ASP A 239 -5.00 9.73 31.68
CA ASP A 239 -5.53 9.38 33.01
C ASP A 239 -4.46 9.44 34.12
N THR A 240 -3.17 9.27 33.79
CA THR A 240 -2.08 9.40 34.77
C THR A 240 -1.74 10.84 35.14
N ASP A 241 -2.03 11.82 34.28
CA ASP A 241 -1.78 13.24 34.55
C ASP A 241 -2.90 13.91 35.37
N ASP A 242 -4.09 13.31 35.42
CA ASP A 242 -5.25 13.78 36.21
C ASP A 242 -5.33 13.18 37.63
N ALA A 243 -4.34 12.41 38.06
CA ALA A 243 -4.26 11.97 39.46
C ALA A 243 -3.97 13.18 40.36
N PRO A 244 -4.89 13.60 41.27
CA PRO A 244 -4.61 14.71 42.16
C PRO A 244 -3.42 14.33 43.04
N THR A 245 -2.31 15.05 42.87
CA THR A 245 -1.18 15.02 43.79
C THR A 245 -1.74 15.28 45.19
N LEU A 246 -1.83 14.23 46.01
CA LEU A 246 -2.13 14.36 47.43
C LEU A 246 -1.04 15.25 48.03
N ASP A 247 -1.41 16.52 48.19
CA ASP A 247 -0.64 17.56 48.82
C ASP A 247 -0.16 17.04 50.19
N LYS A 248 1.15 16.76 50.27
CA LYS A 248 1.83 16.37 51.50
C LYS A 248 1.93 17.53 52.50
N SER A 249 1.29 18.68 52.27
CA SER A 249 1.35 19.85 53.15
C SER A 249 0.35 19.84 54.32
N ASN A 250 -0.57 18.88 54.44
CA ASN A 250 -1.63 18.91 55.48
C ASN A 250 -1.45 17.96 56.67
N ARG A 251 -0.29 17.30 56.85
CA ARG A 251 -0.05 16.46 58.04
C ARG A 251 0.54 17.18 59.26
N ASP A 252 1.08 18.40 59.11
CA ASP A 252 1.80 19.07 60.21
C ASP A 252 0.99 20.14 60.98
N LYS A 253 -0.32 20.28 60.73
CA LYS A 253 -1.18 21.25 61.46
C LYS A 253 -2.07 20.66 62.55
N MET A 254 -1.87 19.39 62.93
CA MET A 254 -2.69 18.74 63.97
C MET A 254 -1.86 18.19 65.14
N LEU A 255 -0.80 18.91 65.52
CA LEU A 255 0.06 18.56 66.67
C LEU A 255 0.62 19.77 67.44
N MET A 256 -0.13 20.88 67.51
CA MET A 256 0.05 21.92 68.52
C MET A 256 -1.28 22.36 69.10
#